data_AF-A0AAV2YTC4-F1
#
_entry.id   AF-A0AAV2YTC4-F1
#
_cell.length_a   1.000
_cell.length_b   1.000
_cell.length_c   1.000
_cell.angle_alpha   90.00
_cell.angle_beta   90.00
_cell.angle_gamma   90.00
#
_symmetry.space_group_name_H-M   'P 1'
#
loop_
_entity.id
_entity.type
_entity.pdbx_description
1 polymer ?
#
loop_
_entity_poly.entity_id
_entity_poly.type
_entity_poly.pdbx_seq_one_letter_code
_entity_poly.pdbx_strand_id
1 'polypeptide(L)'
;MKHYKLEAHLSKMAETELPSTYQHLLRGVGDLPGAQEAKGELLSLLEGVPFDRPIDPLPLNVIKSALQLPAASKVGPKSHPTERKVPGLIHTPPPTHKDKSAMEDKLKTKAKDDKDKKEKKDKKKKKREREDAQMMQKVLAPLISELRTITWPGWIVNGKPANPFIQKITKENCKRLGVPNYFDFVKEPMDLTRMKEKVERAEYSRMEQFASDIKLVVHNATTFNRIGEPVHQMALELERLFEAKAPTYKASFEDLQQERKKRKKDKKKKKDKKKEK
;
A
#
# COMPACT_ATOMS: atom_id res chain seq x y z
N MET A 1 29.49 -2.83 28.58
CA MET A 1 29.76 -3.40 27.23
C MET A 1 30.87 -4.47 27.20
N LYS A 2 31.26 -5.10 28.32
CA LYS A 2 32.33 -6.15 28.34
C LYS A 2 31.81 -7.60 28.32
N HIS A 3 30.50 -7.80 28.18
CA HIS A 3 29.87 -9.13 28.33
C HIS A 3 29.76 -9.95 27.05
N TYR A 4 30.07 -9.37 25.89
CA TYR A 4 30.08 -10.07 24.62
C TYR A 4 31.52 -9.98 24.09
N LYS A 5 32.20 -11.12 23.95
CA LYS A 5 33.57 -11.22 23.39
C LYS A 5 33.59 -10.87 21.89
N LEU A 6 33.13 -9.69 21.54
CA LEU A 6 32.96 -9.19 20.17
C LEU A 6 34.24 -8.58 19.60
N GLU A 7 35.23 -8.28 20.45
CA GLU A 7 36.55 -7.72 20.08
C GLU A 7 37.19 -8.47 18.90
N ALA A 8 37.20 -9.80 18.94
CA ALA A 8 37.80 -10.63 17.89
C ALA A 8 37.01 -10.60 16.57
N HIS A 9 35.68 -10.44 16.64
CA HIS A 9 34.84 -10.31 15.44
C HIS A 9 34.92 -8.90 14.84
N LEU A 10 35.02 -7.87 15.68
CA LEU A 10 35.19 -6.48 15.25
C LEU A 10 36.56 -6.27 14.59
N SER A 11 37.64 -6.85 15.14
CA SER A 11 38.96 -6.84 14.48
C SER A 11 38.94 -7.51 13.11
N LYS A 12 38.27 -8.67 12.98
CA LYS A 12 38.13 -9.35 11.69
C LYS A 12 37.35 -8.54 10.65
N MET A 13 36.35 -7.74 11.05
CA MET A 13 35.63 -6.87 10.12
C MET A 13 36.43 -5.62 9.73
N ALA A 14 37.36 -5.16 10.57
CA ALA A 14 38.25 -4.05 10.23
C ALA A 14 39.30 -4.44 9.18
N GLU A 15 39.68 -5.73 9.11
CA GLU A 15 40.69 -6.27 8.19
C GLU A 15 40.12 -6.74 6.84
N THR A 16 38.79 -6.78 6.66
CA THR A 16 38.20 -7.18 5.38
C THR A 16 38.35 -6.08 4.34
N GLU A 17 39.30 -6.24 3.43
CA GLU A 17 39.38 -5.42 2.22
C GLU A 17 38.24 -5.73 1.27
N LEU A 18 37.72 -4.69 0.61
CA LEU A 18 36.68 -4.83 -0.39
C LEU A 18 37.21 -5.68 -1.57
N PRO A 19 36.53 -6.77 -1.98
CA PRO A 19 37.00 -7.61 -3.06
C PRO A 19 37.25 -6.80 -4.33
N SER A 20 38.34 -7.10 -5.05
CA SER A 20 38.81 -6.36 -6.24
C SER A 20 37.69 -6.06 -7.27
N THR A 21 36.72 -6.97 -7.41
CA THR A 21 35.54 -6.81 -8.27
C THR A 21 34.70 -5.58 -7.94
N TYR A 22 34.76 -5.05 -6.72
CA TYR A 22 33.98 -3.90 -6.24
C TYR A 22 34.83 -2.64 -6.00
N GLN A 23 36.16 -2.70 -6.19
CA GLN A 23 37.03 -1.51 -6.05
C GLN A 23 36.68 -0.39 -7.04
N HIS A 24 36.04 -0.72 -8.17
CA HIS A 24 35.56 0.27 -9.14
C HIS A 24 34.53 1.26 -8.56
N LEU A 25 33.83 0.89 -7.48
CA LEU A 25 32.88 1.76 -6.78
C LEU A 25 33.57 2.90 -6.02
N LEU A 26 34.88 2.79 -5.77
CA LEU A 26 35.68 3.79 -5.08
C LEU A 26 36.39 4.77 -6.04
N ARG A 27 36.28 4.56 -7.36
CA ARG A 27 37.02 5.31 -8.39
C ARG A 27 36.57 6.79 -8.56
N GLY A 28 35.63 7.27 -7.76
CA GLY A 28 35.13 8.65 -7.79
C GLY A 28 35.34 9.43 -6.49
N VAL A 29 36.05 8.88 -5.50
CA VAL A 29 36.14 9.47 -4.14
C VAL A 29 37.52 10.09 -3.83
N GLY A 30 38.41 10.22 -4.81
CA GLY A 30 39.70 10.86 -4.56
C GLY A 30 40.33 11.36 -5.84
N ASP A 31 40.30 12.68 -6.02
CA ASP A 31 41.47 13.49 -6.37
C ASP A 31 41.03 14.94 -6.61
N LEU A 32 40.84 15.67 -5.50
CA LEU A 32 40.78 17.13 -5.49
C LEU A 32 41.70 17.62 -4.37
N PRO A 33 42.65 18.54 -4.66
CA PRO A 33 43.53 19.09 -3.63
C PRO A 33 42.72 19.95 -2.67
N GLY A 34 42.76 19.62 -1.37
CA GLY A 34 41.95 20.23 -0.30
C GLY A 34 41.10 19.24 0.52
N ALA A 35 41.07 17.96 0.12
CA ALA A 35 40.18 16.96 0.72
C ALA A 35 40.54 16.48 2.14
N GLN A 36 41.69 16.88 2.73
CA GLN A 36 42.03 16.49 4.11
C GLN A 36 41.28 17.34 5.15
N GLU A 37 41.06 18.63 4.89
CA GLU A 37 40.29 19.52 5.80
C GLU A 37 38.80 19.15 5.81
N ALA A 38 38.22 18.88 4.64
CA ALA A 38 36.81 18.46 4.53
C ALA A 38 36.52 17.10 5.18
N LYS A 39 37.52 16.20 5.24
CA LYS A 39 37.37 14.88 5.87
C LYS A 39 37.29 14.97 7.40
N GLY A 40 38.01 15.92 7.99
CA GLY A 40 37.97 16.19 9.42
C GLY A 40 36.62 16.77 9.87
N GLU A 41 36.07 17.72 9.11
CA GLU A 41 34.74 18.28 9.38
C GLU A 41 33.62 17.25 9.19
N LEU A 42 33.69 16.40 8.16
CA LEU A 42 32.70 15.33 7.93
C LEU A 42 32.73 14.25 9.02
N LEU A 43 33.92 13.86 9.49
CA LEU A 43 34.04 12.90 10.58
C LEU A 43 33.55 13.48 11.91
N SER A 44 33.82 14.76 12.18
CA SER A 44 33.26 15.46 13.33
C SER A 44 31.74 15.65 13.26
N LEU A 45 31.16 15.71 12.05
CA LEU A 45 29.71 15.81 11.84
C LEU A 45 29.00 14.45 11.99
N LEU A 46 29.73 13.35 11.78
CA LEU A 46 29.23 11.98 11.95
C LEU A 46 29.39 11.45 13.38
N GLU A 47 30.31 12.00 14.18
CA GLU A 47 30.41 11.69 15.60
C GLU A 47 29.21 12.27 16.36
N GLY A 48 28.23 11.40 16.63
CA GLY A 48 27.03 11.73 17.43
C GLY A 48 25.70 11.46 16.73
N VAL A 49 25.70 11.03 15.46
CA VAL A 49 24.48 10.63 14.77
C VAL A 49 24.30 9.11 14.86
N PRO A 50 23.31 8.59 15.61
CA PRO A 50 23.05 7.16 15.66
C PRO A 50 22.65 6.64 14.27
N PHE A 51 23.23 5.50 13.88
CA PHE A 51 23.17 4.88 12.54
C PHE A 51 21.75 4.50 12.04
N ASP A 52 20.69 4.75 12.83
CA ASP A 52 19.31 4.29 12.58
C ASP A 52 18.30 5.43 12.35
N ARG A 53 18.73 6.63 11.97
CA ARG A 53 17.77 7.64 11.47
C ARG A 53 17.39 7.34 10.01
N PRO A 54 16.10 7.41 9.65
CA PRO A 54 15.68 7.39 8.25
C PRO A 54 16.40 8.50 7.49
N ILE A 55 16.91 8.19 6.29
CA ILE A 55 17.45 9.18 5.37
C ILE A 55 16.29 10.12 5.01
N ASP A 56 16.35 11.37 5.47
CA ASP A 56 15.37 12.38 5.09
C ASP A 56 15.41 12.56 3.55
N PRO A 57 14.25 12.64 2.88
CA PRO A 57 14.24 12.87 1.45
C PRO A 57 14.92 14.20 1.13
N LEU A 58 15.86 14.17 0.18
CA LEU A 58 16.56 15.36 -0.27
C LEU A 58 15.56 16.47 -0.66
N PRO A 59 15.83 17.73 -0.30
CA PRO A 59 14.90 18.82 -0.57
C PRO A 59 14.65 18.95 -2.08
N LEU A 60 13.38 19.25 -2.44
CA LEU A 60 12.87 19.21 -3.82
C LEU A 60 13.65 20.10 -4.81
N ASN A 61 14.35 21.12 -4.31
CA ASN A 61 15.21 21.99 -5.12
C ASN A 61 16.47 21.28 -5.63
N VAL A 62 17.01 20.32 -4.88
CA VAL A 62 18.18 19.50 -5.26
C VAL A 62 17.79 18.38 -6.24
N ILE A 63 16.59 17.83 -6.10
CA ILE A 63 16.06 16.80 -7.03
C ILE A 63 15.78 17.41 -8.42
N LYS A 64 15.30 18.66 -8.46
CA LYS A 64 15.00 19.35 -9.73
C LYS A 64 16.26 19.72 -10.53
N SER A 65 17.35 20.08 -9.87
CA SER A 65 18.61 20.40 -10.55
C SER A 65 19.37 19.15 -11.05
N ALA A 66 19.21 18.00 -10.38
CA ALA A 66 19.87 16.76 -10.77
C ALA A 66 19.23 16.02 -11.98
N LEU A 67 17.99 16.35 -12.35
CA LEU A 67 17.25 15.75 -13.48
C LEU A 67 17.27 16.60 -14.76
N GLN A 68 17.98 17.74 -14.74
CA GLN A 68 18.08 18.62 -15.90
C GLN A 68 19.13 18.09 -16.88
N LEU A 69 18.71 17.18 -17.78
CA LEU A 69 19.50 16.81 -18.95
C LEU A 69 19.74 18.06 -19.83
N PRO A 70 20.94 18.25 -20.40
CA PRO A 70 21.20 19.37 -21.30
C PRO A 70 20.31 19.29 -22.54
N ALA A 71 19.61 20.39 -22.82
CA ALA A 71 18.76 20.55 -24.00
C ALA A 71 19.62 20.51 -25.27
N ALA A 72 19.68 19.35 -25.92
CA ALA A 72 20.23 19.22 -27.26
C ALA A 72 19.26 19.81 -28.30
N SER A 73 19.63 21.00 -28.76
CA SER A 73 19.54 21.54 -30.12
C SER A 73 18.31 21.23 -31.00
N LYS A 74 17.63 22.32 -31.39
CA LYS A 74 16.65 22.40 -32.47
C LYS A 74 17.24 21.89 -33.79
N VAL A 75 16.73 20.78 -34.34
CA VAL A 75 16.66 20.56 -35.79
C VAL A 75 15.39 19.76 -36.10
N GLY A 76 14.38 20.44 -36.63
CA GLY A 76 13.21 19.78 -37.22
C GLY A 76 13.54 19.34 -38.65
N PRO A 77 13.07 18.16 -39.11
CA PRO A 77 13.20 17.82 -40.52
C PRO A 77 12.19 18.64 -41.35
N LYS A 78 12.71 19.47 -42.24
CA LYS A 78 11.94 20.11 -43.32
C LYS A 78 11.57 19.03 -44.34
N SER A 79 10.28 18.80 -44.57
CA SER A 79 9.78 18.03 -45.71
C SER A 79 9.64 18.95 -46.93
N HIS A 80 10.46 18.69 -47.96
CA HIS A 80 10.22 19.21 -49.31
C HIS A 80 9.21 18.32 -50.06
N PRO A 81 8.36 18.89 -50.92
CA PRO A 81 7.44 18.12 -51.76
C PRO A 81 8.20 17.57 -52.97
N THR A 82 8.03 16.29 -53.27
CA THR A 82 8.40 15.73 -54.57
C THR A 82 7.19 15.04 -55.17
N GLU A 83 6.61 15.67 -56.19
CA GLU A 83 5.68 15.04 -57.10
C GLU A 83 6.38 13.86 -57.80
N ARG A 84 5.81 12.66 -57.66
CA ARG A 84 6.02 11.57 -58.62
C ARG A 84 4.66 11.17 -59.18
N LYS A 85 4.45 11.51 -60.45
CA LYS A 85 3.39 10.93 -61.28
C LYS A 85 3.65 9.43 -61.44
N VAL A 86 2.69 8.62 -61.03
CA VAL A 86 2.53 7.25 -61.53
C VAL A 86 1.17 7.15 -62.23
N PRO A 87 1.12 6.71 -63.50
CA PRO A 87 -0.12 6.55 -64.24
C PRO A 87 -0.77 5.20 -63.95
N GLY A 88 -2.09 5.19 -63.81
CA GLY A 88 -2.91 3.99 -63.98
C GLY A 88 -3.13 3.16 -62.72
N LEU A 89 -4.03 3.64 -61.84
CA LEU A 89 -4.87 2.73 -61.07
C LEU A 89 -6.26 3.36 -60.95
N ILE A 90 -7.26 2.57 -61.31
CA ILE A 90 -8.68 2.94 -61.41
C ILE A 90 -9.10 3.66 -60.12
N HIS A 91 -9.42 4.96 -60.23
CA HIS A 91 -9.91 5.75 -59.12
C HIS A 91 -11.31 5.24 -58.76
N THR A 92 -11.48 4.58 -57.62
CA THR A 92 -12.81 4.47 -57.02
C THR A 92 -13.27 5.87 -56.66
N PRO A 93 -14.55 6.23 -56.88
CA PRO A 93 -15.03 7.58 -56.63
C PRO A 93 -14.89 7.95 -55.15
N PRO A 94 -14.73 9.25 -54.81
CA PRO A 94 -14.60 9.69 -53.43
C PRO A 94 -15.84 9.28 -52.63
N PRO A 95 -15.70 8.81 -51.38
CA PRO A 95 -16.85 8.47 -50.55
C PRO A 95 -17.74 9.70 -50.42
N THR A 96 -19.01 9.54 -50.78
CA THR A 96 -19.98 10.63 -50.74
C THR A 96 -20.18 11.09 -49.30
N HIS A 97 -20.70 12.30 -49.06
CA HIS A 97 -20.99 12.79 -47.70
C HIS A 97 -21.84 11.82 -46.85
N LYS A 98 -22.61 10.93 -47.49
CA LYS A 98 -23.38 9.85 -46.83
C LYS A 98 -22.50 8.71 -46.27
N ASP A 99 -21.37 8.41 -46.90
CA ASP A 99 -20.47 7.33 -46.49
C ASP A 99 -19.60 7.71 -45.28
N LYS A 100 -19.22 8.99 -45.16
CA LYS A 100 -18.51 9.53 -43.99
C LYS A 100 -19.41 9.58 -42.74
N SER A 101 -20.68 9.96 -42.88
CA SER A 101 -21.63 9.97 -41.76
C SER A 101 -21.95 8.56 -41.28
N ALA A 102 -22.09 7.58 -42.19
CA ALA A 102 -22.33 6.19 -41.84
C ALA A 102 -21.13 5.54 -41.11
N MET A 103 -19.89 5.94 -41.43
CA MET A 103 -18.69 5.46 -40.76
C MET A 103 -18.51 6.08 -39.37
N GLU A 104 -18.81 7.38 -39.21
CA GLU A 104 -18.86 8.04 -37.89
C GLU A 104 -19.98 7.51 -37.01
N ASP A 105 -21.18 7.25 -37.55
CA ASP A 105 -22.29 6.68 -36.79
C ASP A 105 -21.99 5.24 -36.35
N LYS A 106 -21.31 4.45 -37.18
CA LYS A 106 -20.81 3.10 -36.81
C LYS A 106 -19.72 3.15 -35.72
N LEU A 107 -18.81 4.13 -35.76
CA LEU A 107 -17.83 4.32 -34.68
C LEU A 107 -18.49 4.82 -33.38
N LYS A 108 -19.46 5.75 -33.47
CA LYS A 108 -20.20 6.29 -32.33
C LYS A 108 -21.10 5.23 -31.67
N THR A 109 -21.76 4.37 -32.45
CA THR A 109 -22.55 3.24 -31.92
C THR A 109 -21.67 2.17 -31.27
N LYS A 110 -20.52 1.82 -31.88
CA LYS A 110 -19.56 0.88 -31.27
C LYS A 110 -18.97 1.41 -29.96
N ALA A 111 -18.62 2.69 -29.90
CA ALA A 111 -18.14 3.34 -28.68
C ALA A 111 -19.22 3.41 -27.58
N LYS A 112 -20.49 3.59 -27.95
CA LYS A 112 -21.63 3.56 -27.04
C LYS A 112 -21.88 2.14 -26.48
N ASP A 113 -21.85 1.12 -27.33
CA ASP A 113 -22.00 -0.28 -26.92
C ASP A 113 -20.87 -0.75 -25.98
N ASP A 114 -19.63 -0.32 -26.24
CA ASP A 114 -18.49 -0.65 -25.37
C ASP A 114 -18.57 0.07 -24.01
N LYS A 115 -19.07 1.33 -24.00
CA LYS A 115 -19.34 2.07 -22.77
C LYS A 115 -20.45 1.40 -21.94
N ASP A 116 -21.55 1.00 -22.57
CA ASP A 116 -22.68 0.34 -21.91
C ASP A 116 -22.30 -1.04 -21.36
N LYS A 117 -21.48 -1.81 -22.09
CA LYS A 117 -20.90 -3.07 -21.61
C LYS A 117 -19.99 -2.87 -20.39
N LYS A 118 -19.12 -1.85 -20.41
CA LYS A 118 -18.24 -1.51 -19.29
C LYS A 118 -19.06 -1.13 -18.04
N GLU A 119 -20.05 -0.26 -18.20
CA GLU A 119 -20.91 0.16 -17.10
C GLU A 119 -21.68 -1.02 -16.48
N LYS A 120 -22.19 -1.93 -17.32
CA LYS A 120 -22.87 -3.16 -16.85
C LYS A 120 -21.92 -4.10 -16.09
N LYS A 121 -20.66 -4.19 -16.51
CA LYS A 121 -19.61 -4.97 -15.81
C LYS A 121 -19.28 -4.36 -14.45
N ASP A 122 -19.15 -3.04 -14.38
CA ASP A 122 -18.82 -2.32 -13.15
C ASP A 122 -19.96 -2.38 -12.12
N LYS A 123 -21.22 -2.20 -12.57
CA LYS A 123 -22.41 -2.42 -11.74
C LYS A 123 -22.44 -3.83 -11.14
N LYS A 124 -22.10 -4.85 -11.95
CA LYS A 124 -22.04 -6.26 -11.50
C LYS A 124 -20.90 -6.49 -10.51
N LYS A 125 -19.74 -5.85 -10.69
CA LYS A 125 -18.60 -5.92 -9.76
C LYS A 125 -18.96 -5.29 -8.42
N LYS A 126 -19.48 -4.06 -8.42
CA LYS A 126 -19.91 -3.34 -7.21
C LYS A 126 -20.97 -4.10 -6.41
N LYS A 127 -21.92 -4.74 -7.12
CA LYS A 127 -22.92 -5.62 -6.47
C LYS A 127 -22.27 -6.80 -5.75
N ARG A 128 -21.29 -7.46 -6.37
CA ARG A 128 -20.57 -8.59 -5.76
C ARG A 128 -19.78 -8.14 -4.54
N GLU A 129 -19.05 -7.04 -4.64
CA GLU A 129 -18.29 -6.47 -3.52
C GLU A 129 -19.19 -6.15 -2.33
N ARG A 130 -20.38 -5.57 -2.57
CA ARG A 130 -21.37 -5.32 -1.51
C ARG A 130 -21.88 -6.62 -0.86
N GLU A 131 -22.19 -7.64 -1.66
CA GLU A 131 -22.60 -8.95 -1.13
C GLU A 131 -21.47 -9.62 -0.33
N ASP A 132 -20.22 -9.50 -0.80
CA ASP A 132 -19.04 -10.05 -0.14
C ASP A 132 -18.75 -9.31 1.17
N ALA A 133 -18.92 -7.98 1.19
CA ALA A 133 -18.76 -7.17 2.39
C ALA A 133 -19.82 -7.46 3.47
N GLN A 134 -21.07 -7.72 3.07
CA GLN A 134 -22.10 -8.18 4.01
C GLN A 134 -21.79 -9.56 4.61
N MET A 135 -21.17 -10.45 3.82
CA MET A 135 -20.72 -11.74 4.31
C MET A 135 -19.52 -11.58 5.25
N MET A 136 -18.57 -10.71 4.90
CA MET A 136 -17.43 -10.40 5.75
C MET A 136 -17.81 -9.76 7.06
N GLN A 137 -18.79 -8.86 7.08
CA GLN A 137 -19.31 -8.30 8.31
C GLN A 137 -19.71 -9.40 9.30
N LYS A 138 -20.39 -10.46 8.84
CA LYS A 138 -20.80 -11.59 9.71
C LYS A 138 -19.63 -12.40 10.24
N VAL A 139 -18.58 -12.58 9.42
CA VAL A 139 -17.38 -13.33 9.79
C VAL A 139 -16.49 -12.51 10.73
N LEU A 140 -16.34 -11.21 10.48
CA LEU A 140 -15.44 -10.33 11.21
C LEU A 140 -16.04 -9.82 12.52
N ALA A 141 -17.36 -9.77 12.67
CA ALA A 141 -18.04 -9.33 13.90
C ALA A 141 -17.57 -10.09 15.17
N PRO A 142 -17.57 -11.43 15.22
CA PRO A 142 -17.02 -12.17 16.36
C PRO A 142 -15.51 -11.94 16.53
N LEU A 143 -14.73 -11.94 15.45
CA LEU A 143 -13.28 -11.71 15.52
C LEU A 143 -12.92 -10.36 16.14
N ILE A 144 -13.53 -9.26 15.68
CA ILE A 144 -13.24 -7.94 16.24
C ILE A 144 -13.74 -7.82 17.68
N SER A 145 -14.81 -8.53 18.05
CA SER A 145 -15.26 -8.61 19.44
C SER A 145 -14.22 -9.29 20.31
N GLU A 146 -13.71 -10.45 19.90
CA GLU A 146 -12.64 -11.17 20.61
C GLU A 146 -11.38 -10.31 20.79
N LEU A 147 -10.90 -9.68 19.71
CA LEU A 147 -9.70 -8.83 19.76
C LEU A 147 -9.87 -7.67 20.74
N ARG A 148 -11.06 -7.07 20.80
CA ARG A 148 -11.37 -5.97 21.74
C ARG A 148 -11.45 -6.42 23.19
N THR A 149 -11.78 -7.69 23.43
CA THR A 149 -11.86 -8.26 24.79
C THR A 149 -10.51 -8.71 25.35
N ILE A 150 -9.45 -8.74 24.53
CA ILE A 150 -8.09 -9.00 25.02
C ILE A 150 -7.73 -7.91 26.05
N THR A 151 -7.23 -8.32 27.20
CA THR A 151 -6.72 -7.42 28.23
C THR A 151 -5.29 -7.80 28.60
N TRP A 152 -4.51 -6.81 29.00
CA TRP A 152 -3.14 -7.03 29.46
C TRP A 152 -3.03 -6.63 30.93
N PRO A 153 -2.52 -7.52 31.82
CA PRO A 153 -2.34 -7.20 33.24
C PRO A 153 -1.46 -5.97 33.49
N GLY A 154 -0.49 -5.70 32.59
CA GLY A 154 0.38 -4.53 32.65
C GLY A 154 -0.27 -3.21 32.18
N TRP A 155 -1.53 -3.24 31.74
CA TRP A 155 -2.24 -2.05 31.28
C TRP A 155 -3.54 -1.86 32.08
N ILE A 156 -3.49 -0.97 33.08
CA ILE A 156 -4.58 -0.78 34.03
C ILE A 156 -5.35 0.50 33.72
N VAL A 157 -6.66 0.38 33.58
CA VAL A 157 -7.60 1.51 33.45
C VAL A 157 -8.70 1.33 34.48
N ASN A 158 -8.93 2.35 35.31
CA ASN A 158 -9.92 2.31 36.40
C ASN A 158 -9.76 1.08 37.32
N GLY A 159 -8.52 0.72 37.64
CA GLY A 159 -8.19 -0.40 38.53
C GLY A 159 -8.36 -1.79 37.92
N LYS A 160 -8.60 -1.92 36.61
CA LYS A 160 -8.76 -3.22 35.93
C LYS A 160 -7.84 -3.35 34.72
N PRO A 161 -7.36 -4.57 34.40
CA PRO A 161 -6.69 -4.85 33.13
C PRO A 161 -7.56 -4.43 31.95
N ALA A 162 -6.96 -3.76 30.98
CA ALA A 162 -7.65 -3.18 29.84
C ALA A 162 -6.88 -3.41 28.53
N ASN A 163 -7.50 -2.98 27.43
CA ASN A 163 -6.95 -3.03 26.09
C ASN A 163 -6.51 -1.62 25.67
N PRO A 164 -5.22 -1.33 25.42
CA PRO A 164 -4.81 0.01 24.97
C PRO A 164 -5.33 0.36 23.57
N PHE A 165 -5.60 -0.65 22.73
CA PHE A 165 -5.95 -0.47 21.31
C PHE A 165 -7.44 -0.25 21.06
N ILE A 166 -8.27 -0.09 22.10
CA ILE A 166 -9.68 0.33 21.95
C ILE A 166 -9.84 1.85 22.05
N GLN A 167 -8.83 2.57 22.54
CA GLN A 167 -8.90 4.01 22.73
C GLN A 167 -8.72 4.73 21.39
N LYS A 168 -9.74 5.47 20.97
CA LYS A 168 -9.64 6.37 19.82
C LYS A 168 -8.79 7.58 20.17
N ILE A 169 -7.58 7.65 19.63
CA ILE A 169 -6.75 8.86 19.71
C ILE A 169 -7.18 9.82 18.58
N THR A 170 -7.46 11.07 18.93
CA THR A 170 -7.89 12.16 18.03
C THR A 170 -7.12 13.44 18.37
N LYS A 171 -7.10 14.42 17.46
CA LYS A 171 -6.37 15.69 17.69
C LYS A 171 -6.93 16.46 18.89
N GLU A 172 -8.21 16.26 19.18
CA GLU A 172 -8.93 16.91 20.27
C GLU A 172 -8.60 16.29 21.63
N ASN A 173 -8.34 14.97 21.67
CA ASN A 173 -8.12 14.25 22.93
C ASN A 173 -6.66 13.86 23.19
N CYS A 174 -5.76 13.97 22.21
CA CYS A 174 -4.36 13.54 22.35
C CYS A 174 -3.65 14.21 23.53
N LYS A 175 -3.90 15.51 23.75
CA LYS A 175 -3.37 16.26 24.91
C LYS A 175 -3.87 15.70 26.24
N ARG A 176 -5.18 15.43 26.34
CA ARG A 176 -5.79 14.87 27.56
C ARG A 176 -5.35 13.43 27.82
N LEU A 177 -5.01 12.68 26.78
CA LEU A 177 -4.50 11.32 26.87
C LEU A 177 -2.98 11.27 27.14
N GLY A 178 -2.32 12.41 27.34
CA GLY A 178 -0.88 12.46 27.61
C GLY A 178 0.01 12.20 26.40
N VAL A 179 -0.54 12.26 25.18
CA VAL A 179 0.17 12.04 23.91
C VAL A 179 0.03 13.25 22.97
N PRO A 180 0.40 14.47 23.40
CA PRO A 180 0.12 15.70 22.67
C PRO A 180 0.71 15.73 21.24
N ASN A 181 1.84 15.05 21.05
CA ASN A 181 2.60 14.96 19.79
C ASN A 181 2.24 13.72 18.95
N TYR A 182 1.19 12.97 19.27
CA TYR A 182 0.85 11.71 18.58
C TYR A 182 0.77 11.85 17.05
N PHE A 183 0.13 12.92 16.56
CA PHE A 183 -0.07 13.16 15.14
C PHE A 183 1.16 13.72 14.40
N ASP A 184 2.21 14.06 15.14
CA ASP A 184 3.51 14.41 14.54
C ASP A 184 4.19 13.16 13.97
N PHE A 185 3.93 12.00 14.57
CA PHE A 185 4.47 10.70 14.16
C PHE A 185 3.43 9.86 13.39
N VAL A 186 2.21 9.74 13.91
CA VAL A 186 1.16 8.89 13.34
C VAL A 186 0.28 9.68 12.37
N LYS A 187 0.35 9.33 11.09
CA LYS A 187 -0.38 10.01 10.01
C LYS A 187 -1.76 9.44 9.74
N GLU A 188 -1.90 8.13 9.83
CA GLU A 188 -3.18 7.43 9.60
C GLU A 188 -3.60 6.70 10.89
N PRO A 189 -4.41 7.33 11.76
CA PRO A 189 -4.82 6.70 13.01
C PRO A 189 -5.73 5.50 12.77
N MET A 190 -5.46 4.39 13.45
CA MET A 190 -6.28 3.20 13.47
C MET A 190 -6.32 2.60 14.87
N ASP A 191 -7.45 2.01 15.23
CA ASP A 191 -7.67 1.32 16.52
C ASP A 191 -8.82 0.32 16.38
N LEU A 192 -8.96 -0.59 17.36
CA LEU A 192 -9.95 -1.66 17.33
C LEU A 192 -11.40 -1.12 17.42
N THR A 193 -11.61 0.09 17.93
CA THR A 193 -12.95 0.72 17.92
C THR A 193 -13.29 1.25 16.53
N ARG A 194 -12.36 1.91 15.83
CA ARG A 194 -12.51 2.28 14.41
C ARG A 194 -12.74 1.05 13.53
N MET A 195 -11.98 -0.03 13.75
CA MET A 195 -12.17 -1.27 13.01
C MET A 195 -13.53 -1.92 13.27
N LYS A 196 -14.02 -1.92 14.51
CA LYS A 196 -15.39 -2.38 14.83
C LYS A 196 -16.44 -1.61 14.04
N GLU A 197 -16.31 -0.29 13.97
CA GLU A 197 -17.23 0.55 13.19
C GLU A 197 -17.15 0.26 11.68
N LYS A 198 -15.95 0.01 11.14
CA LYS A 198 -15.77 -0.41 9.74
C LYS A 198 -16.42 -1.78 9.48
N VAL A 199 -16.36 -2.72 10.43
CA VAL A 199 -17.09 -4.00 10.37
C VAL A 199 -18.61 -3.77 10.37
N GLU A 200 -19.12 -2.91 11.27
CA GLU A 200 -20.55 -2.57 11.37
C GLU A 200 -21.09 -1.85 10.11
N ARG A 201 -20.25 -1.07 9.44
CA ARG A 201 -20.59 -0.43 8.15
C ARG A 201 -20.34 -1.30 6.92
N ALA A 202 -19.89 -2.56 7.12
CA ALA A 202 -19.54 -3.50 6.06
C ALA A 202 -18.55 -2.90 5.04
N GLU A 203 -17.48 -2.27 5.54
CA GLU A 203 -16.44 -1.67 4.69
C GLU A 203 -15.37 -2.68 4.24
N TYR A 204 -15.26 -3.82 4.91
CA TYR A 204 -14.35 -4.89 4.52
C TYR A 204 -15.04 -5.86 3.58
N SER A 205 -14.56 -5.92 2.35
CA SER A 205 -14.98 -6.90 1.33
C SER A 205 -14.07 -8.12 1.26
N ARG A 206 -12.88 -8.05 1.89
CA ARG A 206 -11.87 -9.10 1.92
C ARG A 206 -11.12 -9.12 3.25
N MET A 207 -10.64 -10.29 3.65
CA MET A 207 -9.87 -10.47 4.89
C MET A 207 -8.59 -9.63 4.91
N GLU A 208 -7.94 -9.45 3.75
CA GLU A 208 -6.69 -8.69 3.63
C GLU A 208 -6.88 -7.21 4.01
N GLN A 209 -8.07 -6.64 3.80
CA GLN A 209 -8.37 -5.26 4.21
C GLN A 209 -8.45 -5.14 5.73
N PHE A 210 -9.02 -6.14 6.41
CA PHE A 210 -9.05 -6.18 7.87
C PHE A 210 -7.64 -6.42 8.45
N ALA A 211 -6.88 -7.34 7.85
CA ALA A 211 -5.49 -7.60 8.24
C ALA A 211 -4.61 -6.36 8.06
N SER A 212 -4.81 -5.59 6.99
CA SER A 212 -4.10 -4.33 6.76
C SER A 212 -4.35 -3.32 7.87
N ASP A 213 -5.58 -3.22 8.37
CA ASP A 213 -5.90 -2.31 9.47
C ASP A 213 -5.29 -2.79 10.80
N ILE A 214 -5.24 -4.10 11.08
CA ILE A 214 -4.51 -4.64 12.24
C ILE A 214 -3.03 -4.26 12.15
N LYS A 215 -2.40 -4.47 10.99
CA LYS A 215 -1.00 -4.08 10.77
C LYS A 215 -0.79 -2.58 10.95
N LEU A 216 -1.75 -1.76 10.57
CA LEU A 216 -1.70 -0.32 10.79
C LEU A 216 -1.79 0.04 12.30
N VAL A 217 -2.65 -0.64 13.07
CA VAL A 217 -2.68 -0.49 14.54
C VAL A 217 -1.31 -0.81 15.14
N VAL A 218 -0.72 -1.94 14.73
CA VAL A 218 0.58 -2.40 15.22
C VAL A 218 1.67 -1.43 14.82
N HIS A 219 1.74 -1.05 13.55
CA HIS A 219 2.72 -0.10 13.02
C HIS A 219 2.65 1.27 13.72
N ASN A 220 1.45 1.80 13.93
CA ASN A 220 1.28 3.07 14.64
C ASN A 220 1.76 2.97 16.09
N ALA A 221 1.47 1.84 16.75
CA ALA A 221 1.90 1.60 18.13
C ALA A 221 3.43 1.44 18.23
N THR A 222 4.06 0.68 17.34
CA THR A 222 5.52 0.47 17.37
C THR A 222 6.31 1.66 16.85
N THR A 223 5.70 2.53 16.03
CA THR A 223 6.31 3.79 15.59
C THR A 223 6.29 4.84 16.69
N PHE A 224 5.18 4.93 17.44
CA PHE A 224 5.04 5.95 18.49
C PHE A 224 5.72 5.55 19.81
N ASN A 225 5.68 4.26 20.18
CA ASN A 225 6.20 3.76 21.45
C ASN A 225 7.58 3.13 21.24
N ARG A 226 8.51 3.34 22.17
CA ARG A 226 9.89 2.84 22.05
C ARG A 226 9.93 1.33 22.25
N ILE A 227 10.93 0.67 21.65
CA ILE A 227 11.21 -0.75 21.88
C ILE A 227 11.41 -0.97 23.38
N GLY A 228 10.69 -1.94 23.94
CA GLY A 228 10.71 -2.28 25.37
C GLY A 228 9.60 -1.64 26.19
N GLU A 229 8.92 -0.62 25.67
CA GLU A 229 7.74 -0.07 26.35
C GLU A 229 6.56 -1.05 26.30
N PRO A 230 5.67 -1.06 27.32
CA PRO A 230 4.55 -1.99 27.38
C PRO A 230 3.67 -1.98 26.13
N VAL A 231 3.31 -0.80 25.61
CA VAL A 231 2.43 -0.67 24.43
C VAL A 231 3.08 -1.23 23.17
N HIS A 232 4.39 -1.07 23.01
CA HIS A 232 5.13 -1.69 21.91
C HIS A 232 5.04 -3.22 21.97
N GLN A 233 5.27 -3.82 23.14
CA GLN A 233 5.17 -5.28 23.30
C GLN A 233 3.74 -5.81 23.14
N MET A 234 2.75 -5.10 23.68
CA MET A 234 1.33 -5.45 23.52
C MET A 234 0.89 -5.39 22.07
N ALA A 235 1.45 -4.50 21.25
CA ALA A 235 1.14 -4.40 19.82
C ALA A 235 1.62 -5.64 19.06
N LEU A 236 2.83 -6.10 19.35
CA LEU A 236 3.37 -7.33 18.74
C LEU A 236 2.56 -8.57 19.16
N GLU A 237 2.14 -8.66 20.42
CA GLU A 237 1.28 -9.76 20.87
C GLU A 237 -0.12 -9.69 20.23
N LEU A 238 -0.68 -8.48 20.03
CA LEU A 238 -1.94 -8.31 19.29
C LEU A 238 -1.83 -8.86 17.86
N GLU A 239 -0.73 -8.57 17.15
CA GLU A 239 -0.46 -9.12 15.81
C GLU A 239 -0.42 -10.64 15.85
N ARG A 240 0.36 -11.23 16.76
CA ARG A 240 0.48 -12.68 16.91
C ARG A 240 -0.85 -13.36 17.22
N LEU A 241 -1.65 -12.77 18.10
CA LEU A 241 -2.98 -13.29 18.46
C LEU A 241 -3.97 -13.21 17.30
N PHE A 242 -3.85 -12.18 16.45
CA PHE A 242 -4.62 -12.08 15.22
C PHE A 242 -4.16 -13.13 14.19
N GLU A 243 -2.86 -13.28 13.95
CA GLU A 243 -2.30 -14.25 13.00
C GLU A 243 -2.68 -15.68 13.35
N ALA A 244 -2.73 -16.03 14.63
CA ALA A 244 -3.20 -17.33 15.09
C ALA A 244 -4.68 -17.60 14.75
N LYS A 245 -5.52 -16.56 14.76
CA LYS A 245 -6.97 -16.67 14.49
C LYS A 245 -7.33 -16.51 13.02
N ALA A 246 -6.55 -15.74 12.27
CA ALA A 246 -6.86 -15.35 10.89
C ALA A 246 -7.17 -16.53 9.96
N PRO A 247 -6.46 -17.68 10.01
CA PRO A 247 -6.77 -18.85 9.17
C PRO A 247 -8.18 -19.39 9.37
N THR A 248 -8.64 -19.50 10.62
CA THR A 248 -9.98 -19.99 10.96
C THR A 248 -11.07 -19.10 10.37
N TYR A 249 -10.92 -17.79 10.52
CA TYR A 249 -11.87 -16.82 9.99
C TYR A 249 -11.83 -16.73 8.46
N LYS A 250 -10.66 -16.90 7.85
CA LYS A 250 -10.51 -16.97 6.39
C LYS A 250 -11.23 -18.19 5.83
N ALA A 251 -11.07 -19.37 6.43
CA ALA A 251 -11.78 -20.57 6.04
C ALA A 251 -13.30 -20.40 6.14
N SER A 252 -13.79 -19.83 7.25
CA SER A 252 -15.22 -19.54 7.44
C SER A 252 -15.81 -18.67 6.32
N PHE A 253 -15.06 -17.67 5.83
CA PHE A 253 -15.49 -16.86 4.70
C PHE A 253 -15.56 -17.64 3.38
N GLU A 254 -14.54 -18.46 3.11
CA GLU A 254 -14.46 -19.26 1.90
C GLU A 254 -15.63 -20.27 1.84
N ASP A 255 -16.00 -20.88 2.96
CA ASP A 255 -17.15 -21.76 3.08
C ASP A 255 -18.47 -21.04 2.76
N LEU A 256 -18.69 -19.86 3.34
CA LEU A 256 -19.87 -19.04 3.05
C LEU A 256 -19.93 -18.62 1.56
N GLN A 257 -18.78 -18.35 0.94
CA GLN A 257 -18.68 -18.04 -0.48
C GLN A 257 -19.05 -19.24 -1.36
N GLN A 258 -18.59 -20.43 -1.01
CA GLN A 258 -18.90 -21.67 -1.71
C GLN A 258 -20.39 -22.01 -1.60
N GLU A 259 -20.95 -21.94 -0.40
CA GLU A 259 -22.38 -22.20 -0.15
C GLU A 259 -23.26 -21.23 -0.94
N ARG A 260 -22.88 -19.95 -1.01
CA ARG A 260 -23.57 -18.96 -1.86
C ARG A 260 -23.54 -19.35 -3.34
N LYS A 261 -22.39 -19.80 -3.86
CA LYS A 261 -22.26 -20.24 -5.26
C LYS A 261 -23.13 -21.47 -5.53
N LYS A 262 -23.15 -22.44 -4.61
CA LYS A 262 -23.99 -23.64 -4.68
C LYS A 262 -25.48 -23.28 -4.73
N ARG A 263 -25.95 -22.45 -3.80
CA ARG A 263 -27.35 -21.94 -3.79
C ARG A 263 -27.75 -21.24 -5.08
N LYS A 264 -26.85 -20.45 -5.68
CA LYS A 264 -27.10 -19.78 -6.98
C LYS A 264 -27.23 -20.81 -8.11
N LYS A 265 -26.41 -21.87 -8.13
CA LYS A 265 -26.48 -22.97 -9.12
C LYS A 265 -27.78 -23.76 -8.98
N ASP A 266 -28.18 -24.09 -7.75
CA ASP A 266 -29.39 -24.88 -7.49
C ASP A 266 -30.67 -24.11 -7.84
N LYS A 267 -30.72 -22.80 -7.53
CA LYS A 267 -31.82 -21.93 -7.97
C LYS A 267 -31.93 -21.86 -9.48
N LYS A 268 -30.82 -21.82 -10.21
CA LYS A 268 -30.82 -21.84 -11.68
C LYS A 268 -31.38 -23.17 -12.22
N LYS A 269 -30.87 -24.31 -11.73
CA LYS A 269 -31.37 -25.64 -12.10
C LYS A 269 -32.88 -25.80 -11.87
N LYS A 270 -33.40 -25.32 -10.73
CA LYS A 270 -34.85 -25.35 -10.44
C LYS A 270 -35.67 -24.50 -11.41
N LYS A 271 -35.14 -23.34 -11.82
CA LYS A 271 -35.82 -22.45 -12.78
C LYS A 271 -35.85 -23.05 -14.18
N ASP A 272 -34.76 -23.68 -14.60
CA ASP A 272 -34.66 -24.32 -15.92
C ASP A 272 -35.63 -25.52 -16.01
N LYS A 273 -35.67 -26.38 -14.98
CA LYS A 273 -36.65 -27.49 -14.88
C LYS A 273 -38.13 -27.04 -14.87
N LYS A 274 -38.43 -25.81 -14.44
CA LYS A 274 -39.79 -25.25 -14.44
C LYS A 274 -40.19 -24.67 -15.80
N LYS A 275 -39.24 -24.43 -16.71
CA LYS A 275 -39.51 -23.94 -18.06
C LYS A 275 -39.71 -25.07 -19.07
N GLU A 276 -39.23 -26.27 -18.75
CA GLU A 276 -39.40 -27.50 -19.55
C GLU A 276 -40.71 -28.25 -19.23
N LYS A 277 -41.42 -27.85 -18.17
CA LYS A 277 -42.76 -28.35 -17.81
C LYS A 277 -43.81 -27.29 -18.11
#